data_AF-A0A072UXT5-F1
#
_entry.id   AF-A0A072UXT5-F1
#
_cell.length_a   1.000
_cell.length_b   1.000
_cell.length_c   1.000
_cell.angle_alpha   90.00
_cell.angle_beta   90.00
_cell.angle_gamma   90.00
#
_symmetry.space_group_name_H-M   'P 1'
#
loop_
_entity.id
_entity.type
_entity.pdbx_description
1 polymer ?
#
loop_
_entity_poly.entity_id
_entity_poly.type
_entity_poly.pdbx_seq_one_letter_code
_entity_poly.pdbx_strand_id
1 'polypeptide(L)'
;MRWQRVEVKLEEHIKIPKFPETTNSSSILYDNYLSDYVTSILTSRTPQDKPLWEIHLIKYPTSNAKGTLIFKLHHALGDGYSLMGALLSCLQRADDPSLPLSFPSRPQLNSKYAKKGLFKKLCLDISSFFSSISDFGSSLIKTRMIEDDKTPIRSGYEGTESQPFTLSNISLSLDQIKEIKSKLGVTINDVLSGVIFYGIRLYMEEMNEKTKKSNSTAVVMLNTRNIEGYQSLKEMQKPESKSLWGNQISFLQIPIPKLSQSDPLEFVWKARKLIKRKRRSFGVYLIGLLLNLEMKLKGSEVCHTLFNHSSKNLMLYLFSLIL
;
A
#
# COMPACT_ATOMS: atom_id res chain seq x y z
N MET A 1 10.37 -17.40 10.61
CA MET A 1 11.38 -17.47 9.52
C MET A 1 12.73 -17.08 10.10
N ARG A 2 13.82 -17.77 9.71
CA ARG A 2 15.19 -17.42 10.10
C ARG A 2 15.93 -17.03 8.81
N TRP A 3 16.66 -15.92 8.85
CA TRP A 3 17.52 -15.52 7.73
C TRP A 3 18.71 -16.47 7.66
N GLN A 4 19.00 -16.96 6.46
CA GLN A 4 20.15 -17.81 6.20
C GLN A 4 20.98 -17.19 5.07
N ARG A 5 22.29 -17.22 5.21
CA ARG A 5 23.20 -16.83 4.14
C ARG A 5 23.18 -17.91 3.07
N VAL A 6 22.95 -17.50 1.84
CA VAL A 6 22.88 -18.38 0.67
C VAL A 6 23.77 -17.83 -0.44
N GLU A 7 24.31 -18.73 -1.25
CA GLU A 7 24.99 -18.35 -2.48
C GLU A 7 23.95 -18.00 -3.56
N VAL A 8 24.20 -16.94 -4.31
CA VAL A 8 23.27 -16.42 -5.31
C VAL A 8 23.89 -16.54 -6.70
N LYS A 9 23.23 -17.25 -7.60
CA LYS A 9 23.58 -17.29 -9.03
C LYS A 9 22.82 -16.20 -9.78
N LEU A 10 23.52 -15.14 -10.17
CA LEU A 10 22.88 -13.93 -10.71
C LEU A 10 22.07 -14.18 -11.98
N GLU A 11 22.47 -15.16 -12.79
CA GLU A 11 21.82 -15.56 -14.03
C GLU A 11 20.39 -16.09 -13.80
N GLU A 12 20.14 -16.65 -12.61
CA GLU A 12 18.83 -17.18 -12.22
C GLU A 12 17.85 -16.08 -11.77
N HIS A 13 18.36 -14.90 -11.41
CA HIS A 13 17.60 -13.77 -10.86
C HIS A 13 17.48 -12.58 -11.81
N ILE A 14 18.46 -12.35 -12.69
CA ILE A 14 18.43 -11.26 -13.68
C ILE A 14 17.82 -11.78 -14.98
N LYS A 15 16.68 -11.21 -15.37
CA LYS A 15 15.91 -11.59 -16.56
C LYS A 15 15.96 -10.47 -17.58
N ILE A 16 16.34 -10.80 -18.82
CA ILE A 16 16.34 -9.87 -19.95
C ILE A 16 15.41 -10.45 -21.02
N PRO A 17 14.11 -10.09 -21.02
CA PRO A 17 13.19 -10.59 -22.02
C PRO A 17 13.54 -10.07 -23.41
N LYS A 18 13.28 -10.88 -24.43
CA LYS A 18 13.36 -10.49 -25.84
C LYS A 18 11.96 -10.30 -26.38
N PHE A 19 11.64 -9.09 -26.83
CA PHE A 19 10.39 -8.79 -27.52
C PHE A 19 10.58 -8.95 -29.04
N PRO A 20 9.51 -9.26 -29.79
CA PRO A 20 9.60 -9.41 -31.23
C PRO A 20 10.19 -8.16 -31.91
N GLU A 21 11.12 -8.39 -32.83
CA GLU A 21 11.60 -7.36 -33.74
C GLU A 21 10.50 -7.10 -34.76
N THR A 22 10.00 -5.86 -34.80
CA THR A 22 8.96 -5.45 -35.74
C THR A 22 9.64 -4.73 -36.90
N THR A 23 9.23 -5.05 -38.13
CA THR A 23 9.97 -4.81 -39.37
C THR A 23 10.14 -3.33 -39.78
N ASN A 24 9.67 -2.35 -38.98
CA ASN A 24 9.71 -0.91 -39.29
C ASN A 24 10.33 -0.10 -38.13
N SER A 25 11.66 0.10 -38.20
CA SER A 25 12.53 0.43 -37.05
C SER A 25 12.62 1.90 -36.59
N SER A 26 11.65 2.76 -36.91
CA SER A 26 11.60 4.18 -36.53
C SER A 26 11.30 4.53 -35.06
N SER A 27 10.11 4.11 -34.64
CA SER A 27 9.37 4.80 -33.57
C SER A 27 8.37 3.88 -32.87
N ILE A 28 8.66 2.56 -32.84
CA ILE A 28 7.73 1.60 -32.25
C ILE A 28 7.88 1.63 -30.73
N LEU A 29 6.75 1.86 -30.06
CA LEU A 29 6.63 1.83 -28.62
C LEU A 29 6.10 0.46 -28.18
N TYR A 30 6.75 -0.14 -27.19
CA TYR A 30 6.48 -1.50 -26.75
C TYR A 30 5.52 -1.56 -25.55
N ASP A 31 4.61 -0.59 -25.40
CA ASP A 31 3.70 -0.48 -24.25
C ASP A 31 2.87 -1.75 -24.01
N ASN A 32 2.28 -2.32 -25.08
CA ASN A 32 1.48 -3.55 -24.98
C ASN A 32 2.35 -4.76 -24.59
N TYR A 33 3.51 -4.93 -25.22
CA TYR A 33 4.45 -6.00 -24.87
C TYR A 33 4.95 -5.90 -23.42
N LEU A 34 5.21 -4.67 -22.95
CA LEU A 34 5.55 -4.42 -21.56
C LEU A 34 4.38 -4.81 -20.63
N SER A 35 3.15 -4.42 -20.97
CA SER A 35 1.96 -4.74 -20.18
C SER A 35 1.72 -6.26 -20.08
N ASP A 36 1.81 -6.97 -21.20
CA ASP A 36 1.65 -8.42 -21.26
C ASP A 36 2.76 -9.13 -20.47
N TYR A 37 4.00 -8.64 -20.61
CA TYR A 37 5.13 -9.16 -19.85
C TYR A 37 4.93 -8.96 -18.33
N VAL A 38 4.52 -7.76 -17.91
CA VAL A 38 4.23 -7.46 -16.50
C VAL A 38 3.11 -8.36 -15.96
N THR A 39 2.03 -8.54 -16.74
CA THR A 39 0.93 -9.45 -16.42
C THR A 39 1.42 -10.89 -16.21
N SER A 40 2.32 -11.37 -17.08
CA SER A 40 2.90 -12.71 -16.98
C SER A 40 3.76 -12.90 -15.72
N ILE A 41 4.57 -11.90 -15.36
CA ILE A 41 5.45 -12.00 -14.18
C ILE A 41 4.67 -11.85 -12.86
N LEU A 42 3.55 -11.13 -12.86
CA LEU A 42 2.66 -11.01 -11.70
C LEU A 42 1.86 -12.29 -11.45
N THR A 43 1.53 -13.03 -12.50
CA THR A 43 0.77 -14.29 -12.41
C THR A 43 1.66 -15.48 -12.02
N SER A 44 2.96 -15.41 -12.34
CA SER A 44 3.91 -16.48 -12.02
C SER A 44 4.35 -16.45 -10.54
N ARG A 45 4.29 -17.61 -9.88
CA ARG A 45 4.81 -17.77 -8.51
C ARG A 45 6.32 -17.57 -8.47
N THR A 46 6.80 -16.93 -7.41
CA THR A 46 8.24 -16.83 -7.15
C THR A 46 8.77 -18.21 -6.75
N PRO A 47 9.81 -18.75 -7.39
CA PRO A 47 10.35 -20.06 -7.03
C PRO A 47 10.83 -20.08 -5.58
N GLN A 48 10.50 -21.14 -4.84
CA GLN A 48 10.78 -21.26 -3.40
C GLN A 48 12.14 -21.91 -3.09
N ASP A 49 12.79 -22.45 -4.12
CA ASP A 49 14.09 -23.12 -4.09
C ASP A 49 15.28 -22.15 -4.24
N LYS A 50 15.00 -20.85 -4.44
CA LYS A 50 16.01 -19.80 -4.61
C LYS A 50 15.63 -18.53 -3.83
N PRO A 51 16.55 -17.57 -3.65
CA PRO A 51 16.22 -16.27 -3.05
C PRO A 51 14.99 -15.62 -3.68
N LEU A 52 14.10 -15.08 -2.85
CA LEU A 52 12.75 -14.68 -3.27
C LEU A 52 12.69 -13.30 -3.96
N TRP A 53 13.60 -13.04 -4.88
CA TRP A 53 13.69 -11.80 -5.65
C TRP A 53 14.13 -12.05 -7.09
N GLU A 54 13.67 -11.22 -8.03
CA GLU A 54 14.08 -11.21 -9.44
C GLU A 54 14.17 -9.76 -9.94
N ILE A 55 15.07 -9.51 -10.90
CA ILE A 55 15.24 -8.21 -11.55
C ILE A 55 15.03 -8.42 -13.05
N HIS A 56 14.12 -7.66 -13.65
CA HIS A 56 13.82 -7.75 -15.08
C HIS A 56 14.27 -6.46 -15.77
N LEU A 57 15.18 -6.58 -16.73
CA LEU A 57 15.71 -5.46 -17.52
C LEU A 57 15.11 -5.47 -18.92
N ILE A 58 14.22 -4.53 -19.17
CA ILE A 58 13.49 -4.38 -20.43
C ILE A 58 14.14 -3.24 -21.21
N LYS A 59 14.81 -3.60 -22.31
CA LYS A 59 15.63 -2.67 -23.11
C LYS A 59 14.83 -1.96 -24.21
N TYR A 60 13.52 -2.20 -24.28
CA TYR A 60 12.65 -1.70 -25.33
C TYR A 60 11.97 -0.40 -24.88
N PRO A 61 11.94 0.64 -25.73
CA PRO A 61 11.30 1.89 -25.40
C PRO A 61 9.77 1.75 -25.35
N THR A 62 9.16 2.48 -24.44
CA THR A 62 7.71 2.67 -24.31
C THR A 62 7.37 4.15 -24.39
N SER A 63 6.08 4.48 -24.43
CA SER A 63 5.59 5.86 -24.43
C SER A 63 6.19 6.75 -23.34
N ASN A 64 6.59 6.17 -22.19
CA ASN A 64 7.05 6.91 -21.02
C ASN A 64 8.54 6.72 -20.69
N ALA A 65 9.23 5.75 -21.29
CA ALA A 65 10.61 5.42 -20.91
C ALA A 65 11.41 4.79 -22.07
N LYS A 66 12.73 5.03 -22.11
CA LYS A 66 13.64 4.37 -23.07
C LYS A 66 13.97 2.91 -22.70
N GLY A 67 13.66 2.53 -21.47
CA GLY A 67 13.85 1.18 -20.94
C GLY A 67 13.26 1.11 -19.53
N THR A 68 12.96 -0.10 -19.07
CA THR A 68 12.26 -0.35 -17.81
C THR A 68 13.01 -1.37 -16.97
N LEU A 69 13.19 -1.06 -15.69
CA LEU A 69 13.73 -1.98 -14.69
C LEU A 69 12.61 -2.38 -13.73
N ILE A 70 12.34 -3.68 -13.61
CA ILE A 70 11.31 -4.21 -12.72
C ILE A 70 11.96 -5.03 -11.61
N PHE A 71 11.63 -4.72 -10.37
CA PHE A 71 11.99 -5.52 -9.20
C PHE A 71 10.80 -6.36 -8.77
N LYS A 72 10.91 -7.69 -8.90
CA LYS A 72 9.91 -8.63 -8.39
C LYS A 72 10.41 -9.18 -7.06
N LEU A 73 9.75 -8.82 -5.96
CA LEU A 73 10.20 -9.10 -4.60
C LEU A 73 9.08 -9.78 -3.82
N HIS A 74 9.36 -10.91 -3.18
CA HIS A 74 8.39 -11.55 -2.31
C HIS A 74 8.23 -10.75 -1.01
N HIS A 75 6.99 -10.54 -0.57
CA HIS A 75 6.66 -9.76 0.64
C HIS A 75 7.23 -10.34 1.95
N ALA A 76 7.79 -11.56 1.90
CA ALA A 76 8.51 -12.15 3.04
C ALA A 76 9.84 -11.43 3.32
N LEU A 77 10.40 -10.74 2.32
CA LEU A 77 11.67 -10.02 2.43
C LEU A 77 11.53 -8.73 3.25
N GLY A 78 10.39 -8.05 3.14
CA GLY A 78 10.12 -6.81 3.83
C GLY A 78 8.94 -6.06 3.23
N ASP A 79 8.54 -4.99 3.91
CA ASP A 79 7.49 -4.10 3.43
C ASP A 79 8.04 -3.01 2.51
N GLY A 80 7.15 -2.20 1.92
CA GLY A 80 7.54 -1.15 0.99
C GLY A 80 8.59 -0.19 1.54
N TYR A 81 8.57 0.14 2.84
CA TYR A 81 9.58 1.00 3.45
C TYR A 81 10.94 0.31 3.54
N SER A 82 10.99 -0.94 4.00
CA SER A 82 12.23 -1.72 4.08
C SER A 82 12.84 -1.93 2.70
N LEU A 83 12.02 -2.33 1.72
CA LEU A 83 12.48 -2.60 0.36
C LEU A 83 12.99 -1.33 -0.34
N MET A 84 12.30 -0.19 -0.17
CA MET A 84 12.81 1.10 -0.63
C MET A 84 14.09 1.49 0.10
N GLY A 85 14.18 1.23 1.40
CA GLY A 85 15.40 1.40 2.20
C GLY A 85 16.59 0.64 1.62
N ALA A 86 16.39 -0.62 1.26
CA ALA A 86 17.40 -1.46 0.61
C ALA A 86 17.79 -0.94 -0.78
N LEU A 87 16.80 -0.63 -1.63
CA LEU A 87 17.05 -0.09 -2.97
C LEU A 87 17.89 1.19 -2.90
N LEU A 88 17.47 2.15 -2.06
CA LEU A 88 18.18 3.41 -1.88
C LEU A 88 19.58 3.21 -1.28
N SER A 89 19.78 2.19 -0.42
CA SER A 89 21.12 1.86 0.11
C SER A 89 22.10 1.40 -0.97
N CYS A 90 21.61 0.96 -2.13
CA CYS A 90 22.41 0.60 -3.29
C CYS A 90 22.68 1.78 -4.24
N LEU A 91 22.08 2.94 -4.00
CA LEU A 91 22.23 4.12 -4.83
C LEU A 91 23.23 5.10 -4.22
N GLN A 92 23.90 5.85 -5.10
CA GLN A 92 24.78 6.95 -4.74
C GLN A 92 24.27 8.23 -5.40
N ARG A 93 24.67 9.36 -4.84
CA ARG A 93 24.39 10.68 -5.40
C ARG A 93 25.07 10.82 -6.76
N ALA A 94 24.34 11.36 -7.72
CA ALA A 94 24.86 11.58 -9.08
C ALA A 94 25.86 12.76 -9.13
N ASP A 95 25.72 13.73 -8.23
CA ASP A 95 26.58 14.90 -8.13
C ASP A 95 27.83 14.65 -7.30
N ASP A 96 27.72 13.94 -6.17
CA ASP A 96 28.86 13.54 -5.35
C ASP A 96 28.63 12.16 -4.68
N PRO A 97 29.21 11.08 -5.22
CA PRO A 97 29.06 9.72 -4.69
C PRO A 97 29.58 9.53 -3.26
N SER A 98 30.43 10.43 -2.75
CA SER A 98 30.96 10.35 -1.39
C SER A 98 29.96 10.81 -0.32
N LEU A 99 28.96 11.59 -0.73
CA LEU A 99 27.94 12.12 0.17
C LEU A 99 26.76 11.15 0.33
N PRO A 100 26.15 11.08 1.53
CA PRO A 100 24.95 10.29 1.73
C PRO A 100 23.78 10.85 0.93
N LEU A 101 22.83 9.97 0.58
CA LEU A 101 21.57 10.39 -0.03
C LEU A 101 20.83 11.37 0.87
N SER A 102 20.42 12.51 0.30
CA SER A 102 19.63 13.52 0.99
C SER A 102 18.17 13.47 0.54
N PHE A 103 17.24 13.47 1.49
CA PHE A 103 15.80 13.55 1.24
C PHE A 103 15.20 14.83 1.83
N PRO A 104 14.15 15.39 1.24
CA PRO A 104 13.49 16.57 1.79
C PRO A 104 12.97 16.28 3.20
N SER A 105 13.45 17.06 4.17
CA SER A 105 13.05 16.91 5.56
C SER A 105 11.64 17.46 5.76
N ARG A 106 10.82 16.77 6.56
CA ARG A 106 9.53 17.32 6.97
C ARG A 106 9.79 18.45 7.97
N PRO A 107 9.22 19.67 7.78
CA PRO A 107 9.37 20.72 8.78
C PRO A 107 8.78 20.24 10.10
N GLN A 108 9.59 20.26 11.16
CA GLN A 108 9.12 19.99 12.52
C GLN A 108 8.10 21.08 12.88
N LEU A 109 6.83 20.69 13.03
CA LEU A 109 5.85 21.54 13.70
C LEU A 109 6.26 21.59 15.18
N ASN A 110 6.91 22.68 15.58
CA ASN A 110 7.18 23.02 16.97
C ASN A 110 5.86 23.01 17.76
N SER A 111 5.59 21.94 18.50
CA SER A 111 4.43 21.84 19.37
C SER A 111 4.68 22.61 20.67
N LYS A 112 4.79 23.94 20.60
CA LYS A 112 4.92 24.82 21.77
C LYS A 112 3.63 25.00 22.59
N TYR A 113 2.56 24.25 22.30
CA TYR A 113 1.27 24.38 23.00
C TYR A 113 0.73 23.04 23.49
N ALA A 114 1.26 22.57 24.62
CA ALA A 114 0.67 21.46 25.36
C ALA A 114 0.83 21.63 26.88
N LYS A 115 0.33 22.74 27.43
CA LYS A 115 0.06 22.89 28.86
C LYS A 115 -1.25 23.66 29.09
N LYS A 116 -2.38 22.97 28.94
CA LYS A 116 -3.64 23.27 29.67
C LYS A 116 -4.66 22.17 29.40
N GLY A 117 -5.05 21.43 30.44
CA GLY A 117 -6.26 20.59 30.43
C GLY A 117 -6.08 19.13 30.84
N LEU A 118 -5.55 18.85 32.03
CA LEU A 118 -5.43 17.47 32.54
C LEU A 118 -6.79 16.81 32.81
N PHE A 119 -7.80 17.57 33.27
CA PHE A 119 -9.11 17.03 33.64
C PHE A 119 -10.07 16.80 32.46
N LYS A 120 -9.97 17.58 31.36
CA LYS A 120 -10.70 17.29 30.11
C LYS A 120 -10.11 16.10 29.34
N LYS A 121 -8.85 15.72 29.64
CA LYS A 121 -8.15 14.60 29.01
C LYS A 121 -8.72 13.26 29.47
N LEU A 122 -8.96 13.08 30.77
CA LEU A 122 -9.41 11.80 31.34
C LEU A 122 -10.78 11.31 30.81
N CYS A 123 -11.78 12.19 30.66
CA CYS A 123 -13.09 11.80 30.10
C CYS A 123 -13.08 11.60 28.58
N LEU A 124 -12.23 12.35 27.85
CA LEU A 124 -12.01 12.13 26.42
C LEU A 124 -11.20 10.85 26.16
N ASP A 125 -10.34 10.45 27.09
CA ASP A 125 -9.50 9.26 26.99
C ASP A 125 -10.34 7.96 27.11
N ILE A 126 -11.34 7.91 28.00
CA ILE A 126 -12.21 6.71 28.13
C ILE A 126 -13.13 6.53 26.91
N SER A 127 -13.76 7.60 26.40
CA SER A 127 -14.59 7.48 25.19
C SER A 127 -13.75 7.11 23.97
N SER A 128 -12.52 7.63 23.89
CA SER A 128 -11.56 7.26 22.84
C SER A 128 -11.14 5.78 22.96
N PHE A 129 -11.00 5.26 24.17
CA PHE A 129 -10.70 3.86 24.46
C PHE A 129 -11.84 2.93 24.02
N PHE A 130 -13.09 3.20 24.43
CA PHE A 130 -14.25 2.41 24.00
C PHE A 130 -14.48 2.49 22.49
N SER A 131 -14.32 3.67 21.88
CA SER A 131 -14.40 3.80 20.42
C SER A 131 -13.30 3.00 19.71
N SER A 132 -12.12 2.88 20.33
CA SER A 132 -11.02 2.08 19.79
C SER A 132 -11.29 0.58 19.87
N ILE A 133 -11.84 0.11 21.00
CA ILE A 133 -12.28 -1.28 21.17
C ILE A 133 -13.42 -1.60 20.21
N SER A 134 -14.40 -0.70 20.07
CA SER A 134 -15.49 -0.84 19.12
C SER A 134 -14.97 -0.91 17.68
N ASP A 135 -14.01 -0.06 17.32
CA ASP A 135 -13.37 -0.09 16.00
C ASP A 135 -12.62 -1.41 15.75
N PHE A 136 -11.93 -1.92 16.77
CA PHE A 136 -11.23 -3.20 16.73
C PHE A 136 -12.21 -4.36 16.55
N GLY A 137 -13.21 -4.46 17.43
CA GLY A 137 -14.25 -5.48 17.38
C GLY A 137 -15.03 -5.45 16.07
N SER A 138 -15.42 -4.26 15.60
CA SER A 138 -16.07 -4.08 14.30
C SER A 138 -15.17 -4.55 13.14
N SER A 139 -13.87 -4.28 13.20
CA SER A 139 -12.93 -4.77 12.18
C SER A 139 -12.79 -6.30 12.21
N LEU A 140 -12.76 -6.91 13.38
CA LEU A 140 -12.75 -8.38 13.51
C LEU A 140 -14.03 -9.02 12.97
N ILE A 141 -15.19 -8.47 13.35
CA ILE A 141 -16.49 -8.94 12.85
C ILE A 141 -16.55 -8.76 11.33
N LYS A 142 -16.12 -7.61 10.81
CA LYS A 142 -16.08 -7.35 9.36
C LYS A 142 -15.20 -8.37 8.64
N THR A 143 -14.02 -8.65 9.18
CA THR A 143 -13.07 -9.59 8.58
C THR A 143 -13.58 -11.03 8.59
N ARG A 144 -14.25 -11.46 9.67
CA ARG A 144 -14.61 -12.87 9.87
C ARG A 144 -16.03 -13.22 9.42
N MET A 145 -16.97 -12.30 9.55
CA MET A 145 -18.41 -12.60 9.51
C MET A 145 -19.23 -11.76 8.52
N ILE A 146 -18.73 -10.61 8.05
CA ILE A 146 -19.53 -9.69 7.20
C ILE A 146 -18.84 -9.48 5.86
N GLU A 147 -19.38 -10.11 4.83
CA GLU A 147 -18.97 -9.84 3.46
C GLU A 147 -19.49 -8.48 2.97
N ASP A 148 -18.72 -7.80 2.11
CA ASP A 148 -19.28 -6.70 1.32
C ASP A 148 -20.29 -7.22 0.28
N ASP A 149 -21.13 -6.34 -0.26
CA ASP A 149 -22.12 -6.73 -1.27
C ASP A 149 -21.41 -7.21 -2.56
N LYS A 150 -22.10 -7.95 -3.43
CA LYS A 150 -21.58 -8.21 -4.78
C LYS A 150 -21.71 -6.94 -5.62
N THR A 151 -20.61 -6.52 -6.26
CA THR A 151 -20.54 -5.26 -7.02
C THR A 151 -19.62 -5.41 -8.23
N PRO A 152 -19.60 -4.47 -9.18
CA PRO A 152 -18.67 -4.50 -10.32
C PRO A 152 -17.18 -4.56 -9.92
N ILE A 153 -16.83 -4.16 -8.69
CA ILE A 153 -15.45 -4.24 -8.16
C ILE A 153 -15.21 -5.47 -7.27
N ARG A 154 -16.24 -6.27 -6.99
CA ARG A 154 -16.13 -7.54 -6.24
C ARG A 154 -17.15 -8.54 -6.78
N SER A 155 -16.65 -9.50 -7.54
CA SER A 155 -17.46 -10.56 -8.15
C SER A 155 -17.98 -11.59 -7.12
N GLY A 156 -17.27 -11.78 -6.00
CA GLY A 156 -17.63 -12.73 -4.95
C GLY A 156 -17.44 -14.20 -5.34
N TYR A 157 -16.72 -14.47 -6.44
CA TYR A 157 -16.33 -15.84 -6.82
C TYR A 157 -15.07 -16.28 -6.08
N GLU A 158 -15.05 -17.54 -5.66
CA GLU A 158 -13.84 -18.17 -5.15
C GLU A 158 -12.81 -18.35 -6.25
N GLY A 159 -11.52 -18.18 -5.93
CA GLY A 159 -10.43 -18.37 -6.89
C GLY A 159 -10.11 -17.17 -7.79
N THR A 160 -10.71 -16.00 -7.54
CA THR A 160 -10.31 -14.73 -8.19
C THR A 160 -8.84 -14.39 -7.97
N GLU A 161 -8.25 -14.82 -6.85
CA GLU A 161 -6.82 -14.67 -6.54
C GLU A 161 -5.89 -15.40 -7.54
N SER A 162 -6.40 -16.40 -8.25
CA SER A 162 -5.67 -17.18 -9.26
C SER A 162 -5.89 -16.69 -10.68
N GLN A 163 -6.72 -15.65 -10.87
CA GLN A 163 -6.99 -15.09 -12.20
C GLN A 163 -5.86 -14.16 -12.65
N PRO A 164 -5.67 -13.99 -13.97
CA PRO A 164 -4.66 -13.08 -14.51
C PRO A 164 -4.88 -11.64 -14.02
N PHE A 165 -3.80 -10.99 -13.60
CA PHE A 165 -3.82 -9.59 -13.21
C PHE A 165 -3.58 -8.69 -14.42
N THR A 166 -4.45 -7.71 -14.65
CA THR A 166 -4.15 -6.63 -15.60
C THR A 166 -3.63 -5.42 -14.84
N LEU A 167 -2.47 -4.89 -15.25
CA LEU A 167 -1.97 -3.63 -14.73
C LEU A 167 -2.54 -2.47 -15.55
N SER A 168 -3.06 -1.46 -14.88
CA SER A 168 -3.46 -0.19 -15.50
C SER A 168 -2.86 0.96 -14.71
N ASN A 169 -2.45 2.01 -15.42
CA ASN A 169 -1.89 3.21 -14.82
C ASN A 169 -2.71 4.43 -15.22
N ILE A 170 -2.70 5.44 -14.33
CA ILE A 170 -3.24 6.76 -14.60
C ILE A 170 -2.22 7.79 -14.16
N SER A 171 -2.05 8.85 -14.94
CA SER A 171 -1.15 9.96 -14.60
C SER A 171 -1.99 11.15 -14.15
N LEU A 172 -1.70 11.64 -12.94
CA LEU A 172 -2.38 12.80 -12.36
C LEU A 172 -1.36 13.88 -12.03
N SER A 173 -1.72 15.15 -12.25
CA SER A 173 -0.84 16.27 -11.91
C SER A 173 -0.66 16.39 -10.40
N LEU A 174 0.59 16.28 -9.94
CA LEU A 174 0.93 16.47 -8.54
C LEU A 174 0.63 17.89 -8.07
N ASP A 175 0.77 18.88 -8.95
CA ASP A 175 0.52 20.28 -8.60
C ASP A 175 -0.97 20.55 -8.37
N GLN A 176 -1.85 19.97 -9.20
CA GLN A 176 -3.30 20.01 -8.97
C GLN A 176 -3.66 19.34 -7.64
N ILE A 177 -3.06 18.18 -7.33
CA ILE A 177 -3.30 17.50 -6.05
C ILE A 177 -2.82 18.36 -4.87
N LYS A 178 -1.64 19.01 -4.98
CA LYS A 178 -1.12 19.94 -3.97
C LYS A 178 -2.00 21.18 -3.80
N GLU A 179 -2.60 21.67 -4.87
CA GLU A 179 -3.53 22.80 -4.83
C GLU A 179 -4.80 22.43 -4.05
N ILE A 180 -5.43 21.30 -4.39
CA ILE A 180 -6.61 20.77 -3.68
C ILE A 180 -6.27 20.54 -2.20
N LYS A 181 -5.14 19.89 -1.93
CA LYS A 181 -4.62 19.68 -0.57
C LYS A 181 -4.57 20.99 0.22
N SER A 182 -4.02 22.05 -0.39
CA SER A 182 -3.83 23.35 0.25
C SER A 182 -5.15 24.06 0.48
N LYS A 183 -6.04 24.10 -0.53
CA LYS A 183 -7.38 24.72 -0.43
C LYS A 183 -8.27 24.04 0.62
N LEU A 184 -8.17 22.72 0.77
CA LEU A 184 -8.95 21.97 1.76
C LEU A 184 -8.25 21.81 3.12
N GLY A 185 -6.96 22.19 3.23
CA GLY A 185 -6.17 21.98 4.46
C GLY A 185 -6.05 20.49 4.86
N VAL A 186 -5.96 19.60 3.87
CA VAL A 186 -5.88 18.12 4.02
C VAL A 186 -4.47 17.60 3.68
N THR A 187 -4.24 16.29 3.65
CA THR A 187 -3.00 15.68 3.15
C THR A 187 -3.15 15.18 1.71
N ILE A 188 -2.03 14.93 1.01
CA ILE A 188 -2.05 14.37 -0.36
C ILE A 188 -2.77 13.00 -0.37
N ASN A 189 -2.50 12.16 0.63
CA ASN A 189 -3.17 10.86 0.78
C ASN A 189 -4.68 10.99 1.00
N ASP A 190 -5.14 12.04 1.70
CA ASP A 190 -6.58 12.30 1.87
C ASP A 190 -7.23 12.62 0.52
N VAL A 191 -6.58 13.46 -0.30
CA VAL A 191 -7.06 13.83 -1.65
C VAL A 191 -7.11 12.58 -2.54
N LEU A 192 -6.02 11.83 -2.64
CA LEU A 192 -5.95 10.62 -3.46
C LEU A 192 -6.99 9.58 -3.02
N SER A 193 -7.15 9.35 -1.72
CA SER A 193 -8.17 8.43 -1.20
C SER A 193 -9.58 8.88 -1.59
N GLY A 194 -9.86 10.18 -1.49
CA GLY A 194 -11.14 10.77 -1.92
C GLY A 194 -11.40 10.59 -3.41
N VAL A 195 -10.41 10.88 -4.26
CA VAL A 195 -10.49 10.72 -5.72
C VAL A 195 -10.74 9.25 -6.09
N ILE A 196 -10.00 8.31 -5.50
CA ILE A 196 -10.16 6.88 -5.77
C ILE A 196 -11.55 6.39 -5.33
N PHE A 197 -12.00 6.76 -4.13
CA PHE A 197 -13.32 6.38 -3.65
C PHE A 197 -14.45 6.96 -4.51
N TYR A 198 -14.31 8.20 -4.96
CA TYR A 198 -15.30 8.83 -5.82
C TYR A 198 -15.32 8.16 -7.21
N GLY A 199 -14.15 7.97 -7.83
CA GLY A 199 -14.02 7.30 -9.13
C GLY A 199 -14.59 5.89 -9.12
N ILE A 200 -14.34 5.12 -8.05
CA ILE A 200 -14.93 3.79 -7.87
C ILE A 200 -16.46 3.86 -7.79
N ARG A 201 -17.01 4.85 -7.10
CA ARG A 201 -18.47 5.01 -7.01
C ARG A 201 -19.10 5.39 -8.33
N LEU A 202 -18.46 6.26 -9.11
CA LEU A 202 -18.89 6.56 -10.48
C LEU A 202 -18.84 5.32 -11.36
N TYR A 203 -17.75 4.54 -11.32
CA TYR A 203 -17.64 3.28 -12.05
C TYR A 203 -18.73 2.28 -11.67
N MET A 204 -19.01 2.14 -10.37
CA MET A 204 -20.07 1.26 -9.89
C MET A 204 -21.46 1.73 -10.34
N GLU A 205 -21.75 3.03 -10.31
CA GLU A 205 -23.01 3.59 -10.81
C GLU A 205 -23.18 3.34 -12.31
N GLU A 206 -22.12 3.59 -13.10
CA GLU A 206 -22.12 3.39 -14.55
C GLU A 206 -22.35 1.92 -14.92
N MET A 207 -21.65 1.00 -14.24
CA MET A 207 -21.76 -0.44 -14.53
C MET A 207 -23.08 -1.04 -14.03
N ASN A 208 -23.59 -0.56 -12.89
CA ASN A 208 -24.88 -0.97 -12.35
C ASN A 208 -25.37 0.05 -11.33
N GLU A 209 -26.35 0.88 -11.72
CA GLU A 209 -26.87 1.97 -10.91
C GLU A 209 -27.30 1.55 -9.49
N LYS A 210 -27.80 0.31 -9.33
CA LYS A 210 -28.23 -0.23 -8.03
C LYS A 210 -27.07 -0.37 -7.04
N THR A 211 -25.83 -0.43 -7.53
CA THR A 211 -24.64 -0.67 -6.70
C THR A 211 -24.01 0.60 -6.16
N LYS A 212 -24.44 1.79 -6.58
CA LYS A 212 -23.87 3.08 -6.12
C LYS A 212 -23.93 3.32 -4.60
N LYS A 213 -24.86 2.62 -3.91
CA LYS A 213 -25.03 2.65 -2.45
C LYS A 213 -24.70 1.31 -1.76
N SER A 214 -24.18 0.34 -2.50
CA SER A 214 -23.74 -0.95 -1.94
C SER A 214 -22.61 -0.76 -0.92
N ASN A 215 -22.60 -1.64 0.07
CA ASN A 215 -21.56 -1.69 1.08
C ASN A 215 -20.27 -2.20 0.44
N SER A 216 -19.23 -1.39 0.58
CA SER A 216 -17.93 -1.60 -0.04
C SER A 216 -16.86 -1.09 0.90
N THR A 217 -15.80 -1.87 1.09
CA THR A 217 -14.74 -1.59 2.05
C THR A 217 -13.38 -1.59 1.36
N ALA A 218 -12.64 -0.51 1.56
CA ALA A 218 -11.24 -0.41 1.17
C ALA A 218 -10.32 -0.76 2.34
N VAL A 219 -9.17 -1.33 2.04
CA VAL A 219 -8.09 -1.66 2.96
C VAL A 219 -6.94 -0.70 2.70
N VAL A 220 -6.73 0.22 3.62
CA VAL A 220 -5.62 1.18 3.55
C VAL A 220 -4.45 0.63 4.33
N MET A 221 -3.33 0.39 3.65
CA MET A 221 -2.09 -0.04 4.29
C MET A 221 -1.38 1.13 4.96
N LEU A 222 -0.83 0.89 6.15
CA LEU A 222 -0.10 1.87 6.94
C LEU A 222 1.24 1.31 7.37
N ASN A 223 2.28 2.14 7.33
CA ASN A 223 3.53 1.86 8.03
C ASN A 223 3.34 2.13 9.54
N THR A 224 3.75 1.18 10.38
CA THR A 224 3.66 1.33 11.85
C THR A 224 4.92 1.95 12.47
N ARG A 225 5.96 2.19 11.67
CA ARG A 225 7.17 2.89 12.10
C ARG A 225 6.88 4.35 12.45
N ASN A 226 7.55 4.83 13.49
CA ASN A 226 7.67 6.26 13.73
C ASN A 226 8.82 6.82 12.87
N ILE A 227 8.49 7.21 11.64
CA ILE A 227 9.47 7.66 10.64
C ILE A 227 9.70 9.16 10.82
N GLU A 228 10.88 9.53 11.31
CA GLU A 228 11.36 10.92 11.33
C GLU A 228 12.13 11.28 10.04
N GLY A 229 12.53 10.28 9.25
CA GLY A 229 13.23 10.43 7.97
C GLY A 229 13.66 9.08 7.39
N TYR A 230 14.37 9.11 6.27
CA TYR A 230 15.00 7.92 5.67
C TYR A 230 15.96 7.25 6.66
N GLN A 231 15.98 5.92 6.66
CA GLN A 231 16.95 5.12 7.38
C GLN A 231 17.62 4.14 6.42
N SER A 232 18.93 3.99 6.56
CA SER A 232 19.71 3.03 5.77
C SER A 232 19.48 1.60 6.23
N LEU A 233 19.77 0.62 5.36
CA LEU A 233 19.67 -0.80 5.70
C LEU A 233 20.54 -1.16 6.92
N LYS A 234 21.75 -0.57 7.02
CA LYS A 234 22.67 -0.79 8.15
C LYS A 234 22.11 -0.28 9.46
N GLU A 235 21.37 0.83 9.45
CA GLU A 235 20.70 1.36 10.64
C GLU A 235 19.52 0.50 11.05
N MET A 236 18.72 0.04 10.07
CA MET A 236 17.56 -0.82 10.32
C MET A 236 17.92 -2.22 10.86
N GLN A 237 19.17 -2.64 10.72
CA GLN A 237 19.67 -3.91 11.29
C GLN A 237 20.16 -3.78 12.74
N LYS A 238 20.36 -2.55 13.26
CA LYS A 238 20.80 -2.36 14.64
C LYS A 238 19.65 -2.68 15.61
N PRO A 239 19.88 -3.50 16.66
CA PRO A 239 18.83 -3.88 17.62
C PRO A 239 18.16 -2.68 18.31
N GLU A 240 18.90 -1.60 18.50
CA GLU A 240 18.45 -0.37 19.15
C GLU A 240 17.68 0.57 18.22
N SER A 241 17.57 0.24 16.93
CA SER A 241 16.87 1.08 15.97
C SER A 241 15.37 1.11 16.27
N LYS A 242 14.80 2.32 16.29
CA LYS A 242 13.34 2.52 16.38
C LYS A 242 12.58 1.98 15.17
N SER A 243 13.27 1.71 14.06
CA SER A 243 12.68 1.14 12.85
C SER A 243 13.58 0.02 12.35
N LEU A 244 13.13 -1.20 12.61
CA LEU A 244 13.86 -2.42 12.28
C LEU A 244 13.54 -2.88 10.86
N TRP A 245 14.47 -3.63 10.27
CA TRP A 245 14.28 -4.29 8.99
C TRP A 245 13.12 -5.31 9.04
N GLY A 246 12.30 -5.33 7.98
CA GLY A 246 11.26 -6.34 7.77
C GLY A 246 9.85 -5.76 7.71
N ASN A 247 8.83 -6.62 7.82
CA ASN A 247 7.44 -6.20 7.74
C ASN A 247 6.99 -5.49 9.02
N GLN A 248 6.72 -4.18 8.93
CA GLN A 248 6.07 -3.35 9.95
C GLN A 248 4.94 -2.55 9.31
N ILE A 249 3.97 -3.29 8.80
CA ILE A 249 2.74 -2.75 8.24
C ILE A 249 1.55 -3.13 9.11
N SER A 250 0.54 -2.28 9.09
CA SER A 250 -0.80 -2.59 9.57
C SER A 250 -1.79 -2.10 8.52
N PHE A 251 -3.06 -2.46 8.68
CA PHE A 251 -4.09 -2.11 7.73
C PHE A 251 -5.31 -1.51 8.42
N LEU A 252 -6.00 -0.64 7.69
CA LEU A 252 -7.26 -0.05 8.09
C LEU A 252 -8.36 -0.46 7.13
N GLN A 253 -9.43 -1.02 7.66
CA GLN A 253 -10.67 -1.19 6.92
C GLN A 253 -11.47 0.12 6.96
N ILE A 254 -11.63 0.73 5.79
CA ILE A 254 -12.31 2.00 5.57
C ILE A 254 -13.54 1.73 4.68
N PRO A 255 -14.77 1.93 5.18
CA PRO A 255 -15.94 1.84 4.32
C PRO A 255 -15.88 2.95 3.26
N ILE A 256 -16.04 2.58 1.99
CA ILE A 256 -16.05 3.50 0.87
C ILE A 256 -17.35 4.33 0.97
N PRO A 257 -17.26 5.68 1.06
CA PRO A 257 -18.45 6.53 1.13
C PRO A 257 -19.44 6.23 0.01
N LYS A 258 -20.74 6.18 0.34
CA LYS A 258 -21.81 5.95 -0.66
C LYS A 258 -21.97 7.18 -1.54
N LEU A 259 -22.32 6.96 -2.81
CA LEU A 259 -22.61 8.06 -3.72
C LEU A 259 -23.94 8.72 -3.35
N SER A 260 -23.86 9.97 -2.92
CA SER A 260 -24.96 10.92 -2.89
C SER A 260 -24.78 11.92 -4.04
N GLN A 261 -25.84 12.62 -4.48
CA GLN A 261 -25.78 13.69 -5.49
C GLN A 261 -25.01 14.95 -4.99
N SER A 262 -24.00 14.75 -4.17
CA SER A 262 -23.28 15.79 -3.44
C SER A 262 -21.90 16.03 -4.07
N ASP A 263 -21.39 17.23 -3.82
CA ASP A 263 -20.05 17.72 -4.20
C ASP A 263 -18.94 16.63 -4.11
N PRO A 264 -18.16 16.40 -5.19
CA PRO A 264 -17.02 15.46 -5.19
C PRO A 264 -16.02 15.69 -4.06
N LEU A 265 -15.87 16.93 -3.59
CA LEU A 265 -14.97 17.26 -2.48
C LEU A 265 -15.41 16.63 -1.16
N GLU A 266 -16.70 16.29 -1.01
CA GLU A 266 -17.22 15.60 0.16
C GLU A 266 -16.55 14.22 0.36
N PHE A 267 -16.14 13.55 -0.73
CA PHE A 267 -15.41 12.29 -0.64
C PHE A 267 -14.03 12.47 0.01
N VAL A 268 -13.34 13.58 -0.27
CA VAL A 268 -12.06 13.92 0.37
C VAL A 268 -12.27 14.14 1.87
N TRP A 269 -13.31 14.88 2.25
CA TRP A 269 -13.63 15.13 3.66
C TRP A 269 -14.04 13.86 4.41
N LYS A 270 -14.89 13.02 3.81
CA LYS A 270 -15.32 11.73 4.38
C LYS A 270 -14.14 10.78 4.52
N ALA A 271 -13.31 10.64 3.49
CA ALA A 271 -12.10 9.82 3.54
C ALA A 271 -11.18 10.27 4.68
N ARG A 272 -10.85 11.57 4.74
CA ARG A 272 -10.04 12.14 5.83
C ARG A 272 -10.64 11.85 7.19
N LYS A 273 -11.93 12.10 7.39
CA LYS A 273 -12.61 11.89 8.67
C LYS A 273 -12.52 10.43 9.12
N LEU A 274 -12.80 9.49 8.22
CA LEU A 274 -12.75 8.05 8.50
C LEU A 274 -11.33 7.58 8.78
N ILE A 275 -10.37 7.92 7.93
CA ILE A 275 -8.96 7.52 8.07
C ILE A 275 -8.36 8.12 9.35
N LYS A 276 -8.56 9.43 9.61
CA LYS A 276 -8.05 10.08 10.81
C LYS A 276 -8.63 9.49 12.09
N ARG A 277 -9.91 9.12 12.09
CA ARG A 277 -10.57 8.46 13.22
C ARG A 277 -9.96 7.07 13.46
N LYS A 278 -9.90 6.24 12.43
CA LYS A 278 -9.35 4.88 12.50
C LYS A 278 -7.86 4.85 12.84
N ARG A 279 -7.07 5.81 12.34
CA ARG A 279 -5.64 5.94 12.66
C ARG A 279 -5.37 6.37 14.11
N ARG A 280 -6.27 7.15 14.70
CA ARG A 280 -6.20 7.54 16.12
C ARG A 280 -6.67 6.44 17.07
N SER A 281 -7.42 5.48 16.57
CA SER A 281 -7.86 4.33 17.34
C SER A 281 -6.68 3.42 17.65
N PHE A 282 -6.59 2.94 18.90
CA PHE A 282 -5.67 1.89 19.28
C PHE A 282 -5.97 0.54 18.58
N GLY A 283 -7.08 0.44 17.86
CA GLY A 283 -7.45 -0.76 17.10
C GLY A 283 -6.39 -1.22 16.12
N VAL A 284 -5.61 -0.30 15.52
CA VAL A 284 -4.50 -0.64 14.61
C VAL A 284 -3.40 -1.42 15.33
N TYR A 285 -3.10 -1.02 16.57
CA TYR A 285 -2.11 -1.69 17.42
C TYR A 285 -2.64 -3.05 17.89
N LEU A 286 -3.92 -3.11 18.28
CA LEU A 286 -4.57 -4.36 18.70
C LEU A 286 -4.62 -5.39 17.56
N ILE A 287 -4.90 -4.97 16.33
CA ILE A 287 -4.83 -5.84 15.14
C ILE A 287 -3.40 -6.35 14.94
N GLY A 288 -2.40 -5.46 15.00
CA GLY A 288 -0.99 -5.86 14.86
C GLY A 288 -0.55 -6.86 15.94
N LEU A 289 -0.97 -6.64 17.19
CA LEU A 289 -0.69 -7.55 18.31
C LEU A 289 -1.39 -8.90 18.14
N LEU A 290 -2.66 -8.91 17.72
CA LEU A 290 -3.39 -10.14 17.43
C LEU A 290 -2.72 -10.95 16.32
N LEU A 291 -2.37 -10.31 15.20
CA LEU A 291 -1.69 -10.98 14.08
C LEU A 291 -0.34 -11.56 14.51
N ASN A 292 0.42 -10.85 15.33
CA ASN A 292 1.69 -11.35 15.86
C ASN A 292 1.49 -12.54 16.81
N LEU A 293 0.47 -12.50 17.66
CA LEU A 293 0.11 -13.64 18.53
C LEU A 293 -0.34 -14.84 17.71
N GLU A 294 -1.21 -14.65 16.72
CA GLU A 294 -1.66 -15.73 15.84
C GLU A 294 -0.49 -16.34 15.07
N MET A 295 0.44 -15.51 14.57
CA MET A 295 1.65 -15.98 13.90
C MET A 295 2.56 -16.80 14.84
N LYS A 296 2.70 -16.38 16.11
CA LYS A 296 3.53 -17.10 17.10
C LYS A 296 2.89 -18.41 17.57
N LEU A 297 1.57 -18.43 17.78
CA LEU A 297 0.86 -19.56 18.36
C LEU A 297 0.45 -20.60 17.32
N LYS A 298 0.07 -20.16 16.12
CA LYS A 298 -0.54 -21.02 15.10
C LYS A 298 0.26 -21.10 13.79
N GLY A 299 1.38 -20.40 13.72
CA GLY A 299 2.24 -20.36 12.53
C GLY A 299 1.70 -19.47 11.41
N SER A 300 2.47 -19.39 10.33
CA SER A 300 2.17 -18.50 9.19
C SER A 300 0.95 -18.93 8.37
N GLU A 301 0.58 -20.22 8.40
CA GLU A 301 -0.55 -20.75 7.63
C GLU A 301 -1.89 -20.16 8.09
N VAL A 302 -2.09 -20.02 9.40
CA VAL A 302 -3.35 -19.44 9.92
C VAL A 302 -3.46 -17.95 9.61
N CYS A 303 -2.35 -17.20 9.68
CA CYS A 303 -2.32 -15.81 9.25
C CYS A 303 -2.61 -15.67 7.75
N HIS A 304 -2.11 -16.58 6.93
CA HIS A 304 -2.43 -16.62 5.50
C HIS A 304 -3.92 -16.88 5.27
N THR A 305 -4.52 -17.85 5.96
CA THR A 305 -5.97 -18.10 5.86
C THR A 305 -6.81 -16.88 6.28
N LEU A 306 -6.41 -16.17 7.33
CA LEU A 306 -7.09 -14.93 7.74
C LEU A 306 -6.94 -13.81 6.73
N PHE A 307 -5.77 -13.68 6.10
CA PHE A 307 -5.53 -12.71 5.04
C PHE A 307 -6.30 -13.05 3.76
N ASN A 308 -6.43 -14.33 3.41
CA ASN A 308 -7.23 -14.75 2.26
C ASN A 308 -8.72 -14.52 2.54
N HIS A 309 -9.19 -14.84 3.76
CA HIS A 309 -10.57 -14.56 4.14
C HIS A 309 -10.86 -13.05 4.15
N SER A 310 -9.93 -12.22 4.64
CA SER A 310 -10.06 -10.77 4.56
C SER A 310 -10.07 -10.28 3.11
N SER A 311 -9.19 -10.82 2.25
CA SER A 311 -9.12 -10.48 0.84
C SER A 311 -10.37 -10.87 0.06
N LYS A 312 -11.00 -12.01 0.38
CA LYS A 312 -12.31 -12.41 -0.18
C LYS A 312 -13.45 -11.48 0.24
N ASN A 313 -13.36 -10.96 1.47
CA ASN A 313 -14.43 -10.15 2.09
C ASN A 313 -14.32 -8.66 1.78
N LEU A 314 -13.16 -8.19 1.32
CA LEU A 314 -12.81 -6.77 1.11
C LEU A 314 -12.58 -6.50 -0.38
N MET A 315 -12.84 -5.26 -0.82
CA MET A 315 -12.95 -4.97 -2.26
C MET A 315 -11.72 -4.29 -2.89
N LEU A 316 -11.01 -3.45 -2.13
CA LEU A 316 -9.97 -2.59 -2.68
C LEU A 316 -8.79 -2.48 -1.72
N TYR A 317 -7.58 -2.73 -2.20
CA TYR A 317 -6.37 -2.43 -1.46
C TYR A 317 -5.77 -1.10 -1.91
N LEU A 318 -5.59 -0.17 -0.97
CA LEU A 318 -4.95 1.12 -1.18
C LEU A 318 -3.56 1.10 -0.55
N PHE A 319 -2.56 1.16 -1.42
CA PHE A 319 -1.16 1.37 -1.07
C PHE A 319 -0.80 2.81 -1.42
N SER A 320 -0.23 3.57 -0.48
CA SER A 320 0.34 4.89 -0.79
C SER A 320 1.85 4.87 -0.54
N LEU A 321 2.58 5.39 -1.53
CA LEU A 321 4.04 5.52 -1.57
C LEU A 321 4.51 6.96 -1.33
N ILE A 322 3.63 7.87 -0.91
CA ILE A 322 4.05 9.25 -0.64
C ILE A 322 4.83 9.27 0.67
N LEU A 323 6.14 9.10 0.54
CA LEU A 323 7.18 9.30 1.54
C LEU A 323 7.15 10.74 2.08
#